data_AF-A0A3M1RP62-F1
#
_entry.id   AF-A0A3M1RP62-F1
#
_cell.length_a   1.000
_cell.length_b   1.000
_cell.length_c   1.000
_cell.angle_alpha   90.00
_cell.angle_beta   90.00
_cell.angle_gamma   90.00
#
_symmetry.space_group_name_H-M   'P 1'
#
loop_
_entity.id
_entity.type
_entity.pdbx_description
1 polymer ?
#
loop_
_entity_poly.entity_id
_entity_poly.type
_entity_poly.pdbx_seq_one_letter_code
_entity_poly.pdbx_strand_id
1 'polypeptide(L)'
;SKIERFEDPESSPYDRYSPRLHKHAAALVCEWCDAVLFATRKIRTQSEDAGFGRKRTVAHPIGAAGGDRILRCVGGPTCVAKNRYGITDELPLSWADFMQALTDRQTRGPQTDG
;
A
#
# COMPACT_ATOMS: atom_id res chain seq x y z
N SER A 1 -0.41 -8.88 8.12
CA SER A 1 -1.73 -8.22 8.15
C SER A 1 -2.83 -9.26 8.30
N LYS A 2 -4.04 -8.85 8.65
CA LYS A 2 -5.25 -9.63 8.41
C LYS A 2 -5.99 -9.04 7.21
N ILE A 3 -6.86 -9.84 6.61
CA ILE A 3 -7.78 -9.39 5.56
C ILE A 3 -9.10 -9.06 6.25
N GLU A 4 -9.62 -7.87 6.00
CA GLU A 4 -10.94 -7.44 6.48
C GLU A 4 -11.75 -6.90 5.31
N ARG A 5 -13.02 -7.26 5.26
CA ARG A 5 -13.97 -6.69 4.31
C ARG A 5 -14.31 -5.27 4.72
N PHE A 6 -14.20 -4.34 3.79
CA PHE A 6 -14.65 -2.97 3.95
C PHE A 6 -15.90 -2.74 3.10
N GLU A 7 -16.91 -2.13 3.73
CA GLU A 7 -18.17 -1.78 3.08
C GLU A 7 -18.20 -0.27 2.92
N ASP A 8 -17.99 0.16 1.68
CA ASP A 8 -18.07 1.55 1.29
C ASP A 8 -19.48 1.82 0.76
N PRO A 9 -20.19 2.85 1.23
CA PRO A 9 -21.49 3.21 0.66
C PRO A 9 -21.41 3.64 -0.82
N GLU A 10 -20.25 4.10 -1.29
CA GLU A 10 -20.08 4.63 -2.65
C GLU A 10 -19.44 3.62 -3.63
N SER A 11 -18.92 2.49 -3.12
CA SER A 11 -18.22 1.51 -3.95
C SER A 11 -18.52 0.06 -3.54
N SER A 12 -18.30 -0.87 -4.47
CA SER A 12 -18.50 -2.30 -4.18
C SER A 12 -17.60 -2.74 -3.02
N PRO A 13 -18.10 -3.59 -2.09
CA PRO A 13 -17.30 -4.07 -0.97
C PRO A 13 -15.99 -4.72 -1.44
N TYR A 14 -14.90 -4.38 -0.76
CA TYR A 14 -13.57 -4.88 -1.08
C TYR A 14 -12.82 -5.36 0.16
N ASP A 15 -11.87 -6.25 -0.07
CA ASP A 15 -10.98 -6.76 0.96
C ASP A 15 -9.77 -5.85 1.11
N ARG A 16 -9.47 -5.47 2.35
CA ARG A 16 -8.32 -4.63 2.69
C ARG A 16 -7.41 -5.30 3.72
N TYR A 17 -6.11 -5.04 3.61
CA TYR A 17 -5.15 -5.44 4.62
C TYR A 17 -5.15 -4.45 5.79
N SER A 18 -5.29 -4.96 7.01
CA SER A 18 -5.19 -4.17 8.24
C SER A 18 -4.19 -4.77 9.23
N PRO A 19 -3.72 -3.99 10.23
CA PRO A 19 -2.91 -4.51 11.33
C PRO A 19 -3.62 -5.69 11.99
N ARG A 20 -2.89 -6.78 12.25
CA ARG A 20 -3.44 -7.99 12.88
C ARG A 20 -3.59 -7.79 14.39
N LEU A 21 -4.45 -6.85 14.76
CA LEU A 21 -4.77 -6.44 16.12
C LEU A 21 -6.30 -6.41 16.30
N HIS A 22 -6.74 -6.38 17.56
CA HIS A 22 -8.15 -6.08 17.88
C HIS A 22 -8.53 -4.69 17.34
N LYS A 23 -9.78 -4.52 16.88
CA LYS A 23 -10.20 -3.30 16.15
C LYS A 23 -9.86 -1.99 16.88
N HIS A 24 -10.04 -1.93 18.20
CA HIS A 24 -9.73 -0.74 18.99
C HIS A 24 -8.22 -0.52 19.19
N ALA A 25 -7.46 -1.60 19.36
CA ALA A 25 -6.01 -1.50 19.46
C ALA A 25 -5.38 -1.08 18.13
N ALA A 26 -5.89 -1.60 17.01
CA ALA A 26 -5.49 -1.16 15.67
C ALA A 26 -5.77 0.34 15.48
N ALA A 27 -6.98 0.80 15.84
CA ALA A 27 -7.34 2.21 15.75
C ALA A 27 -6.41 3.10 16.58
N LEU A 28 -6.18 2.74 17.85
CA LEU A 28 -5.31 3.49 18.76
C LEU A 28 -3.88 3.60 18.23
N VAL A 29 -3.29 2.48 17.80
CA VAL A 29 -1.90 2.46 17.29
C VAL A 29 -1.81 3.25 15.99
N CYS A 30 -2.76 3.08 15.07
CA CYS A 30 -2.79 3.84 13.83
C CYS A 30 -2.97 5.33 14.06
N GLU A 31 -3.78 5.73 15.04
CA GLU A 31 -3.95 7.13 15.41
C GLU A 31 -2.69 7.71 16.07
N TRP A 32 -2.04 6.94 16.94
CA TRP A 32 -0.87 7.40 17.69
C TRP A 32 0.38 7.53 16.81
N CYS A 33 0.64 6.56 15.93
CA CYS A 33 1.83 6.58 15.08
C CYS A 33 1.80 7.71 14.04
N ASP A 34 2.94 8.32 13.76
CA ASP A 34 3.05 9.31 12.67
C ASP A 34 3.02 8.65 11.28
N ALA A 35 3.56 7.43 11.18
CA ALA A 35 3.49 6.60 10.00
C ALA A 35 3.11 5.16 10.32
N VAL A 36 2.13 4.65 9.57
CA VAL A 36 1.78 3.24 9.43
C VAL A 36 1.83 2.93 7.94
N LEU A 37 2.82 2.14 7.53
CA LEU A 37 3.12 1.87 6.12
C LEU A 37 2.89 0.38 5.83
N PHE A 38 2.56 0.03 4.59
CA PHE A 38 2.27 -1.35 4.22
C PHE A 38 3.36 -1.95 3.33
N ALA A 39 4.08 -2.94 3.88
CA ALA A 39 5.10 -3.68 3.15
C ALA A 39 4.46 -4.83 2.34
N THR A 40 4.70 -4.86 1.03
CA THR A 40 4.16 -5.89 0.14
C THR A 40 5.12 -6.16 -1.03
N ARG A 41 4.74 -7.05 -1.94
CA ARG A 41 5.43 -7.27 -3.22
C ARG A 41 4.66 -6.60 -4.34
N LYS A 42 5.38 -6.08 -5.32
CA LYS A 42 4.77 -5.54 -6.53
C LYS A 42 4.25 -6.68 -7.41
N ILE A 43 2.97 -6.62 -7.77
CA ILE A 43 2.29 -7.63 -8.59
C ILE A 43 1.79 -6.95 -9.85
N ARG A 44 2.06 -7.54 -11.02
CA ARG A 44 1.48 -7.16 -12.32
C ARG A 44 0.45 -8.21 -12.72
N THR A 45 -0.76 -7.78 -13.01
CA THR A 45 -1.76 -8.64 -13.65
C THR A 45 -1.48 -8.70 -15.15
N GLN A 46 -1.14 -9.88 -15.66
CA GLN A 46 -1.11 -10.16 -17.10
C GLN A 46 -2.35 -10.99 -17.46
N SER A 47 -3.05 -10.60 -18.53
CA SER A 47 -4.18 -11.37 -19.01
C SER A 47 -3.68 -12.32 -20.10
N GLU A 48 -3.62 -13.60 -19.77
CA GLU A 48 -3.30 -14.65 -20.73
C GLU A 48 -4.61 -15.17 -21.35
N ASP A 49 -4.58 -15.40 -22.67
CA ASP A 49 -5.70 -15.98 -23.38
C ASP A 49 -5.69 -17.50 -23.15
N ALA A 50 -6.65 -18.00 -22.38
CA ALA A 50 -6.74 -19.42 -22.05
C ALA A 50 -7.41 -20.25 -23.17
N GLY A 51 -7.66 -19.64 -24.34
CA GLY A 51 -8.41 -20.24 -25.43
C GLY A 51 -9.93 -20.22 -25.18
N PHE A 52 -10.72 -20.49 -26.22
CA PHE A 52 -12.21 -20.48 -26.17
C PHE A 52 -12.82 -19.14 -25.69
N GLY A 53 -12.18 -18.01 -26.00
CA GLY A 53 -12.67 -16.68 -25.61
C GLY A 53 -12.61 -16.38 -24.11
N ARG A 54 -11.89 -17.20 -23.32
CA ARG A 54 -11.73 -16.99 -21.88
C ARG A 54 -10.40 -16.30 -21.59
N LYS A 55 -10.46 -15.05 -21.15
CA LYS A 55 -9.30 -14.33 -20.62
C LYS A 55 -9.07 -14.72 -19.16
N ARG A 56 -7.89 -15.24 -18.82
CA ARG A 56 -7.48 -15.49 -17.44
C ARG A 56 -6.50 -14.42 -17.02
N THR A 57 -6.85 -13.64 -16.01
CA THR A 57 -5.92 -12.68 -15.40
C THR A 57 -5.05 -13.40 -14.38
N VAL A 58 -3.76 -13.50 -14.65
CA VAL A 58 -2.75 -14.11 -13.76
C VAL A 58 -1.89 -12.99 -13.16
N ALA A 59 -1.70 -13.06 -11.84
CA ALA A 59 -0.83 -12.16 -11.10
C ALA A 59 0.62 -12.64 -11.17
N HIS A 60 1.49 -11.92 -11.87
CA HIS A 60 2.94 -12.18 -11.90
C HIS A 60 3.67 -11.17 -11.03
N PRO A 61 4.54 -11.61 -10.12
CA PRO A 61 5.33 -10.68 -9.33
C PRO A 61 6.40 -9.99 -10.20
N ILE A 62 6.68 -8.72 -9.95
CA ILE A 62 7.67 -7.91 -10.67
C ILE A 62 9.00 -7.92 -9.89
N GLY A 63 10.14 -7.95 -10.59
CA GLY A 63 11.48 -7.83 -10.00
C GLY A 63 12.46 -8.92 -10.41
N ALA A 64 13.74 -8.72 -10.10
CA ALA A 64 14.86 -9.60 -10.49
C ALA A 64 14.78 -11.07 -9.98
N ALA A 65 13.73 -11.41 -9.21
CA ALA A 65 13.35 -12.78 -8.86
C ALA A 65 11.85 -12.89 -8.54
N GLY A 66 10.99 -12.08 -9.18
CA GLY A 66 9.55 -12.08 -8.90
C GLY A 66 9.22 -11.62 -7.48
N GLY A 67 9.75 -10.48 -7.06
CA GLY A 67 9.71 -10.16 -5.64
C GLY A 67 10.18 -8.79 -5.19
N ASP A 68 10.09 -7.77 -6.04
CA ASP A 68 10.38 -6.40 -5.62
C ASP A 68 9.48 -6.07 -4.44
N ARG A 69 10.11 -5.97 -3.26
CA ARG A 69 9.44 -5.61 -2.02
C ARG A 69 9.30 -4.10 -2.03
N ILE A 70 8.08 -3.66 -1.83
CA ILE A 70 7.70 -2.26 -1.82
C ILE A 70 7.07 -1.89 -0.48
N LEU A 71 7.12 -0.61 -0.18
CA LEU A 71 6.48 0.03 0.94
C LEU A 71 5.44 1.01 0.38
N ARG A 72 4.17 0.75 0.67
CA ARG A 72 3.08 1.66 0.36
C ARG A 72 2.94 2.68 1.49
N CYS A 73 3.13 3.93 1.12
CA CYS A 73 3.15 5.05 2.07
C CYS A 73 1.80 5.75 2.21
N VAL A 74 0.83 5.43 1.36
CA VAL A 74 -0.51 6.03 1.33
C VAL A 74 -1.56 4.94 1.51
N GLY A 75 -2.55 5.22 2.36
CA GLY A 75 -3.71 4.36 2.55
C GLY A 75 -4.62 4.34 1.33
N GLY A 76 -5.28 3.21 1.10
CA GLY A 76 -6.23 3.06 0.00
C GLY A 76 -7.01 1.76 0.11
N PRO A 77 -7.77 1.38 -0.93
CA PRO A 77 -8.65 0.21 -0.87
C PRO A 77 -7.93 -1.09 -0.49
N THR A 78 -6.64 -1.21 -0.84
CA THR A 78 -5.86 -2.42 -0.56
C THR A 78 -5.36 -2.50 0.88
N CYS A 79 -5.07 -1.39 1.57
CA CYS A 79 -4.44 -1.43 2.88
C CYS A 79 -4.68 -0.19 3.74
N VAL A 80 -4.76 -0.41 5.05
CA VAL A 80 -4.68 0.65 6.06
C VAL A 80 -3.25 1.17 6.11
N ALA A 81 -3.09 2.46 5.83
CA ALA A 81 -1.86 3.20 6.03
C ALA A 81 -2.15 4.63 6.48
N LYS A 82 -1.22 5.21 7.22
CA LYS A 82 -1.22 6.60 7.69
C LYS A 82 0.17 7.15 7.47
N ASN A 83 0.30 8.39 7.03
CA ASN A 83 1.60 9.00 6.85
C ASN A 83 1.52 10.52 7.01
N ARG A 84 2.11 11.05 8.08
CA ARG A 84 2.21 12.50 8.34
C ARG A 84 3.42 13.16 7.71
N TYR A 85 4.34 12.39 7.14
CA TYR A 85 5.57 12.89 6.53
C TYR A 85 5.39 13.37 5.08
N GLY A 86 4.17 13.27 4.53
CA GLY A 86 3.87 13.70 3.17
C GLY A 86 4.49 12.83 2.08
N ILE A 87 5.03 11.65 2.40
CA ILE A 87 5.61 10.75 1.39
C ILE A 87 4.46 10.06 0.63
N THR A 88 4.25 10.44 -0.64
CA THR A 88 3.20 9.89 -1.49
C THR A 88 3.66 8.71 -2.35
N ASP A 89 4.97 8.53 -2.47
CA ASP A 89 5.58 7.58 -3.40
C ASP A 89 5.54 6.15 -2.83
N GLU A 90 5.33 5.16 -3.70
CA GLU A 90 5.68 3.77 -3.38
C GLU A 90 7.20 3.64 -3.37
N LEU A 91 7.74 3.22 -2.22
CA LEU A 91 9.18 3.10 -2.04
C LEU A 91 9.62 1.63 -2.13
N PRO A 92 10.87 1.33 -2.46
CA PRO A 92 11.47 0.05 -2.15
C PRO A 92 11.36 -0.23 -0.63
N LEU A 93 11.21 -1.51 -0.25
CA LEU A 93 11.25 -1.90 1.16
C LEU A 93 12.69 -1.86 1.69
N SER A 94 13.16 -0.64 1.93
CA SER A 94 14.55 -0.31 2.23
C SER A 94 14.57 0.88 3.18
N TRP A 95 15.38 0.77 4.23
CA TRP A 95 15.53 1.84 5.21
C TRP A 95 16.18 3.07 4.59
N ALA A 96 17.17 2.88 3.70
CA ALA A 96 17.86 3.98 3.03
C ALA A 96 16.89 4.80 2.16
N ASP A 97 16.06 4.13 1.36
CA ASP A 97 15.08 4.80 0.51
C ASP A 97 14.01 5.54 1.32
N PHE A 98 13.59 4.96 2.45
CA PHE A 98 12.67 5.62 3.38
C PHE A 98 13.28 6.89 3.99
N MET A 99 14.51 6.83 4.47
CA MET A 99 15.20 7.98 5.07
C MET A 99 15.46 9.09 4.05
N GLN A 100 15.79 8.72 2.81
CA GLN A 100 15.95 9.66 1.71
C GLN A 100 14.63 10.40 1.45
N ALA A 101 13.52 9.66 1.29
CA ALA A 101 12.21 10.24 1.06
C ALA A 101 11.75 11.16 2.22
N LEU A 102 12.04 10.78 3.46
CA LEU A 102 11.74 11.60 4.64
C LEU A 102 12.53 12.93 4.61
N THR A 103 13.81 12.88 4.27
CA THR A 103 14.69 14.05 4.18
C THR A 103 14.26 14.98 3.03
N ASP A 104 13.93 14.41 1.88
CA ASP A 104 13.49 15.18 0.71
C ASP A 104 12.16 15.92 0.95
N ARG A 105 11.27 15.35 1.76
CA ARG A 105 10.00 16.02 2.12
C ARG A 105 10.17 17.10 3.16
N GLN A 106 11.10 16.95 4.11
CA GLN A 106 11.43 18.00 5.08
C GLN A 106 12.00 19.26 4.41
N THR A 107 12.76 19.08 3.33
CA THR A 107 13.41 20.20 2.61
C THR A 107 12.46 20.96 1.68
N ARG A 108 11.40 20.32 1.15
CA ARG A 108 10.52 20.95 0.14
C ARG A 108 9.36 21.77 0.71
N GLY A 109 9.08 21.72 2.01
CA GLY A 109 7.90 22.38 2.59
C GLY A 109 6.57 21.79 2.07
N PRO A 110 5.41 22.18 2.63
CA PRO A 110 4.12 21.68 2.18
C PRO A 110 3.82 22.23 0.77
N GLN A 111 3.78 21.34 -0.22
CA GLN A 111 3.32 21.66 -1.57
C GLN A 111 1.80 21.85 -1.53
N THR A 112 1.35 23.11 -1.45
CA THR A 112 -0.04 23.49 -1.73
C THR A 112 -0.28 23.35 -3.24
N ASP A 113 -0.82 22.22 -3.66
CA ASP A 113 -1.43 22.10 -4.99
C ASP A 113 -2.70 22.98 -4.98
N GLY A 114 -2.69 24.02 -5.81
CA GLY A 114 -3.79 24.99 -5.96
C GLY A 114 -4.93 24.51 -6.84
#